data_AF-A0A2A5AK56-F1
#
_entry.id   AF-A0A2A5AK56-F1
#
_cell.length_a   1.000
_cell.length_b   1.000
_cell.length_c   1.000
_cell.angle_alpha   90.00
_cell.angle_beta   90.00
_cell.angle_gamma   90.00
#
_symmetry.space_group_name_H-M   'P 1'
#
loop_
_entity.id
_entity.type
_entity.pdbx_description
1 polymer ?
#
loop_
_entity_poly.entity_id
_entity_poly.type
_entity_poly.pdbx_seq_one_letter_code
_entity_poly.pdbx_strand_id
1 'polypeptide(L)'
;MKLHQIQIAGILSLLAPTLVMAQNSSTETDSTASSLPYQITIRPEFTWSDLRKLIVDVEDDFYGKFNELNIDDAYDIYCYKYVPTMSHITQRVCEPLFMIDARGLNASEAAFNLVSPAGDGGHSGPGSTPLYSPSEMRNHEGLNYEVLQEKMEEFMHTDKEFSEIGSVLGKLKYRLQNRKKESN
;
A
#
# COMPACT_ATOMS: atom_id res chain seq x y z
N MET A 1 60.07 23.08 -69.82
CA MET A 1 59.86 21.72 -69.26
C MET A 1 58.72 21.81 -68.26
N LYS A 2 57.76 20.87 -68.31
CA LYS A 2 56.58 20.78 -67.44
C LYS A 2 57.02 20.69 -65.95
N LEU A 3 56.26 21.08 -64.92
CA LEU A 3 54.98 20.48 -64.47
C LEU A 3 54.40 21.28 -63.26
N HIS A 4 53.07 21.45 -63.25
CA HIS A 4 52.08 21.49 -62.14
C HIS A 4 52.43 22.00 -60.72
N GLN A 5 51.79 23.10 -60.27
CA GLN A 5 50.54 23.20 -59.46
C GLN A 5 50.72 22.91 -57.96
N ILE A 6 50.37 23.89 -57.12
CA ILE A 6 49.39 23.80 -56.00
C ILE A 6 49.09 25.24 -55.53
N GLN A 7 47.79 25.52 -55.41
CA GLN A 7 47.14 26.80 -55.14
C GLN A 7 46.51 26.74 -53.72
N ILE A 8 46.70 27.74 -52.84
CA ILE A 8 45.69 28.69 -52.26
C ILE A 8 46.05 28.77 -50.75
N ALA A 9 46.57 29.86 -50.18
CA ALA A 9 46.00 31.19 -49.87
C ALA A 9 44.90 31.18 -48.77
N GLY A 10 45.08 32.00 -47.72
CA GLY A 10 44.01 32.36 -46.74
C GLY A 10 44.46 32.32 -45.28
N ILE A 11 45.18 33.31 -44.75
CA ILE A 11 44.69 34.55 -44.08
C ILE A 11 44.37 34.38 -42.58
N LEU A 12 45.35 34.82 -41.79
CA LEU A 12 45.35 35.63 -40.55
C LEU A 12 43.99 36.13 -39.98
N SER A 13 43.71 35.86 -38.70
CA SER A 13 43.10 36.83 -37.76
C SER A 13 43.10 36.34 -36.30
N LEU A 14 43.74 37.09 -35.40
CA LEU A 14 43.56 37.04 -33.94
C LEU A 14 42.52 38.11 -33.54
N LEU A 15 41.54 37.79 -32.68
CA LEU A 15 40.70 38.76 -31.97
C LEU A 15 40.19 38.19 -30.62
N ALA A 16 40.06 39.11 -29.65
CA ALA A 16 39.97 38.95 -28.19
C ALA A 16 38.66 38.34 -27.61
N PRO A 17 38.64 37.91 -26.34
CA PRO A 17 37.41 37.48 -25.65
C PRO A 17 36.62 38.68 -25.11
N THR A 18 35.36 38.81 -25.52
CA THR A 18 34.37 39.73 -24.94
C THR A 18 33.72 39.10 -23.70
N LEU A 19 33.71 39.85 -22.59
CA LEU A 19 32.89 39.56 -21.40
C LEU A 19 31.41 39.53 -21.80
N VAL A 20 30.74 38.41 -21.55
CA VAL A 20 29.27 38.30 -21.66
C VAL A 20 28.68 38.50 -20.26
N MET A 21 27.84 39.53 -20.10
CA MET A 21 26.90 39.66 -18.97
C MET A 21 25.57 39.04 -19.42
N ALA A 22 25.26 37.83 -18.95
CA ALA A 22 23.95 37.22 -19.12
C ALA A 22 23.02 37.69 -17.98
N GLN A 23 21.93 38.37 -18.33
CA GLN A 23 20.83 38.67 -17.41
C GLN A 23 20.03 37.39 -17.19
N ASN A 24 19.94 36.90 -15.95
CA ASN A 24 19.00 35.83 -15.60
C ASN A 24 17.72 36.45 -15.04
N SER A 25 16.67 36.37 -15.83
CA SER A 25 15.30 36.70 -15.47
C SER A 25 14.82 35.85 -14.31
N SER A 26 14.10 36.49 -13.39
CA SER A 26 13.36 35.87 -12.30
C SER A 26 12.46 34.74 -12.78
N THR A 27 12.54 33.58 -12.14
CA THR A 27 11.40 32.68 -11.99
C THR A 27 11.49 32.06 -10.59
N GLU A 28 10.64 32.57 -9.70
CA GLU A 28 10.22 31.85 -8.51
C GLU A 28 9.49 30.59 -8.96
N THR A 29 10.10 29.42 -8.80
CA THR A 29 9.42 28.18 -8.37
C THR A 29 10.47 27.09 -8.21
N ASP A 30 10.72 26.65 -6.99
CA ASP A 30 10.86 25.21 -6.77
C ASP A 30 10.25 24.90 -5.40
N SER A 31 8.91 24.95 -5.39
CA SER A 31 8.12 24.21 -4.42
C SER A 31 8.65 22.79 -4.46
N THR A 32 9.28 22.36 -3.38
CA THR A 32 9.75 20.99 -3.16
C THR A 32 8.56 20.05 -3.32
N ALA A 33 8.29 19.65 -4.55
CA ALA A 33 7.31 18.63 -4.85
C ALA A 33 7.91 17.35 -4.28
N SER A 34 7.37 16.90 -3.15
CA SER A 34 7.62 15.56 -2.65
C SER A 34 7.34 14.62 -3.82
N SER A 35 8.40 14.11 -4.45
CA SER A 35 8.32 13.12 -5.51
C SER A 35 7.93 11.84 -4.81
N LEU A 36 6.63 11.65 -4.66
CA LEU A 36 6.12 10.41 -4.12
C LEU A 36 6.55 9.27 -5.06
N PRO A 37 6.80 8.05 -4.57
CA PRO A 37 7.20 6.93 -5.43
C PRO A 37 6.13 6.59 -6.48
N TYR A 38 4.91 7.09 -6.32
CA TYR A 38 3.81 6.89 -7.23
C TYR A 38 3.62 8.10 -8.16
N GLN A 39 3.70 7.87 -9.47
CA GLN A 39 3.27 8.84 -10.49
C GLN A 39 1.87 8.50 -10.98
N ILE A 40 0.84 9.23 -10.52
CA ILE A 40 -0.53 9.05 -10.99
C ILE A 40 -0.68 9.67 -12.38
N THR A 41 -0.38 8.90 -13.43
CA THR A 41 -0.63 9.34 -14.81
C THR A 41 -2.09 9.06 -15.17
N ILE A 42 -2.95 10.07 -15.05
CA ILE A 42 -4.35 9.97 -15.45
C ILE A 42 -4.41 10.11 -16.98
N ARG A 43 -4.64 8.99 -17.66
CA ARG A 43 -4.99 8.98 -19.09
C ARG A 43 -6.52 8.98 -19.24
N PRO A 44 -7.08 9.46 -20.35
CA PRO A 44 -8.54 9.42 -20.59
C PRO A 44 -9.14 8.01 -20.47
N GLU A 45 -8.34 6.97 -20.63
CA GLU A 45 -8.67 5.56 -20.44
C GLU A 45 -8.52 5.02 -19.01
N PHE A 46 -8.30 5.85 -17.98
CA PHE A 46 -8.13 5.37 -16.60
C PHE A 46 -9.43 4.73 -16.08
N THR A 47 -9.51 3.41 -16.16
CA THR A 47 -10.74 2.65 -15.89
C THR A 47 -10.97 2.44 -14.41
N TRP A 48 -12.17 1.94 -14.07
CA TRP A 48 -12.48 1.51 -12.70
C TRP A 48 -11.61 0.33 -12.24
N SER A 49 -11.22 -0.54 -13.18
CA SER A 49 -10.31 -1.65 -12.94
C SER A 49 -8.89 -1.16 -12.65
N ASP A 50 -8.43 -0.11 -13.33
CA ASP A 50 -7.08 0.45 -13.09
C ASP A 50 -7.00 1.16 -11.75
N LEU A 51 -8.06 1.88 -11.34
CA LEU A 51 -8.16 2.45 -10.00
C LEU A 51 -8.03 1.36 -8.91
N ARG A 52 -8.70 0.23 -9.10
CA ARG A 52 -8.66 -0.88 -8.15
C ARG A 52 -7.30 -1.55 -8.09
N LYS A 53 -6.64 -1.76 -9.24
CA LYS A 53 -5.26 -2.28 -9.28
C LYS A 53 -4.32 -1.34 -8.52
N LEU A 54 -4.38 -0.04 -8.81
CA LEU A 54 -3.57 0.95 -8.12
C LEU A 54 -3.84 0.98 -6.60
N ILE A 55 -5.09 0.80 -6.16
CA ILE A 55 -5.40 0.66 -4.73
C ILE A 55 -4.72 -0.57 -4.15
N VAL A 56 -4.73 -1.71 -4.85
CA VAL A 56 -4.04 -2.93 -4.39
C VAL A 56 -2.54 -2.70 -4.28
N ASP A 57 -1.92 -2.10 -5.30
CA ASP A 57 -0.47 -1.84 -5.31
C ASP A 57 -0.07 -0.92 -4.14
N VAL A 58 -0.80 0.18 -3.93
CA VAL A 58 -0.54 1.13 -2.84
C VAL A 58 -0.88 0.53 -1.46
N GLU A 59 -1.87 -0.36 -1.37
CA GLU A 59 -2.18 -1.08 -0.14
C GLU A 59 -1.07 -2.07 0.24
N ASP A 60 -0.44 -2.69 -0.76
CA ASP A 60 0.71 -3.60 -0.57
C ASP A 60 1.95 -2.83 -0.12
N ASP A 61 2.21 -1.66 -0.71
CA ASP A 61 3.28 -0.77 -0.25
C ASP A 61 3.01 -0.27 1.18
N PHE A 62 1.75 0.08 1.50
CA PHE A 62 1.37 0.58 2.81
C PHE A 62 1.59 -0.47 3.90
N TYR A 63 1.03 -1.67 3.73
CA TYR A 63 1.18 -2.73 4.72
C TYR A 63 2.59 -3.34 4.71
N GLY A 64 3.26 -3.38 3.56
CA GLY A 64 4.67 -3.77 3.47
C GLY A 64 5.56 -2.83 4.27
N LYS A 65 5.35 -1.50 4.15
CA LYS A 65 6.09 -0.52 4.94
C LYS A 65 5.76 -0.60 6.43
N PHE A 66 4.48 -0.81 6.77
CA PHE A 66 4.09 -1.04 8.17
C PHE A 66 4.84 -2.23 8.77
N ASN A 67 4.84 -3.39 8.09
CA ASN A 67 5.52 -4.59 8.57
C ASN A 67 7.05 -4.42 8.62
N GLU A 68 7.65 -3.60 7.74
CA GLU A 68 9.09 -3.28 7.81
C GLU A 68 9.45 -2.48 9.08
N LEU A 69 8.59 -1.52 9.46
CA LEU A 69 8.80 -0.64 10.61
C LEU A 69 8.42 -1.32 11.93
N ASN A 70 7.40 -2.17 11.90
CA ASN A 70 6.89 -2.87 13.08
C ASN A 70 7.77 -4.09 13.42
N ILE A 71 8.39 -4.07 14.59
CA ILE A 71 9.24 -5.18 15.06
C ILE A 71 8.47 -6.37 15.66
N ASP A 72 7.15 -6.24 15.82
CA ASP A 72 6.31 -7.21 16.51
C ASP A 72 5.44 -7.97 15.50
N ASP A 73 5.96 -9.11 15.01
CA ASP A 73 5.36 -9.92 13.96
C ASP A 73 3.88 -10.30 14.21
N ALA A 74 3.42 -10.30 15.46
CA ALA A 74 2.01 -10.57 15.80
C ALA A 74 1.04 -9.54 15.18
N TYR A 75 1.54 -8.34 14.86
CA TYR A 75 0.77 -7.27 14.25
C TYR A 75 0.97 -7.16 12.73
N ASP A 76 1.84 -7.98 12.14
CA ASP A 76 2.07 -7.97 10.70
C ASP A 76 0.78 -8.21 9.93
N ILE A 77 0.59 -7.42 8.87
CA ILE A 77 -0.59 -7.51 8.03
C ILE A 77 -0.28 -8.33 6.80
N TYR A 78 -1.08 -9.38 6.61
CA TYR A 78 -0.99 -10.29 5.49
C TYR A 78 -2.17 -10.08 4.55
N CYS A 79 -1.85 -9.74 3.30
CA CYS A 79 -2.82 -9.64 2.23
C CYS A 79 -2.86 -10.94 1.42
N TYR A 80 -4.01 -11.62 1.41
CA TYR A 80 -4.17 -12.87 0.68
C TYR A 80 -5.53 -12.95 -0.03
N LYS A 81 -5.65 -13.92 -0.92
CA LYS A 81 -6.87 -14.21 -1.66
C LYS A 81 -7.53 -15.45 -1.06
N TYR A 82 -8.82 -15.38 -0.78
CA TYR A 82 -9.61 -16.53 -0.35
C TYR A 82 -10.92 -16.63 -1.14
N VAL A 83 -11.51 -17.81 -1.15
CA VAL A 83 -12.82 -18.05 -1.75
C VAL A 83 -13.77 -18.41 -0.60
N PRO A 84 -14.73 -17.53 -0.26
CA PRO A 84 -15.74 -17.87 0.73
C PRO A 84 -16.45 -19.17 0.34
N THR A 85 -16.79 -19.98 1.35
CA THR A 85 -17.52 -21.23 1.14
C THR A 85 -18.77 -20.98 0.32
N MET A 86 -18.98 -21.81 -0.71
CA MET A 86 -20.08 -21.72 -1.67
C MET A 86 -20.18 -20.43 -2.52
N SER A 87 -19.24 -19.48 -2.42
CA SER A 87 -19.30 -18.27 -3.25
C SER A 87 -18.68 -18.45 -4.65
N HIS A 88 -17.67 -19.32 -4.80
CA HIS A 88 -16.83 -19.45 -6.01
C HIS A 88 -16.18 -18.14 -6.50
N ILE A 89 -16.32 -17.03 -5.76
CA ILE A 89 -15.78 -15.72 -6.09
C ILE A 89 -14.58 -15.47 -5.19
N THR A 90 -13.42 -15.25 -5.79
CA THR A 90 -12.21 -14.88 -5.05
C THR A 90 -12.33 -13.47 -4.48
N GLN A 91 -11.99 -13.33 -3.21
CA GLN A 91 -11.93 -12.06 -2.49
C GLN A 91 -10.51 -11.85 -1.98
N ARG A 92 -10.03 -10.59 -2.02
CA ARG A 92 -8.78 -10.18 -1.37
C ARG A 92 -9.13 -9.62 0.01
N VAL A 93 -8.38 -10.02 1.02
CA VAL A 93 -8.44 -9.47 2.37
C VAL A 93 -7.01 -9.20 2.84
N CYS A 94 -6.85 -8.14 3.62
CA CYS A 94 -5.63 -7.87 4.38
C CYS A 94 -6.03 -7.88 5.86
N GLU A 95 -5.39 -8.73 6.64
CA GLU A 95 -5.66 -8.86 8.07
C GLU A 95 -4.39 -9.08 8.87
N PRO A 96 -4.34 -8.61 10.13
CA PRO A 96 -3.18 -8.79 10.99
C PRO A 96 -3.04 -10.25 11.44
N LEU A 97 -1.81 -10.68 11.72
CA LEU A 97 -1.49 -12.05 12.09
C LEU A 97 -2.26 -12.52 13.33
N PHE A 98 -2.38 -11.70 14.37
CA PHE A 98 -3.16 -12.04 15.56
C PHE A 98 -4.60 -12.46 15.23
N MET A 99 -5.22 -11.87 14.20
CA MET A 99 -6.59 -12.21 13.79
C MET A 99 -6.65 -13.53 13.02
N ILE A 100 -5.64 -13.81 12.19
CA ILE A 100 -5.49 -15.10 11.50
C ILE A 100 -5.35 -16.21 12.54
N ASP A 101 -4.46 -16.00 13.50
CA ASP A 101 -4.14 -16.96 14.56
C ASP A 101 -5.34 -17.19 15.49
N ALA A 102 -5.98 -16.11 15.94
CA ALA A 102 -7.17 -16.20 16.79
C ALA A 102 -8.30 -17.00 16.12
N ARG A 103 -8.50 -16.81 14.80
CA ARG A 103 -9.50 -17.57 14.04
C ARG A 103 -9.11 -19.05 13.93
N GLY A 104 -7.83 -19.34 13.71
CA GLY A 104 -7.30 -20.71 13.66
C GLY A 104 -7.46 -21.45 14.99
N LEU A 105 -7.16 -20.77 16.10
CA LEU A 105 -7.33 -21.29 17.46
C LEU A 105 -8.80 -21.55 17.76
N ASN A 106 -9.69 -20.58 17.53
CA ASN A 106 -11.13 -20.73 17.78
C ASN A 106 -11.73 -21.91 16.98
N ALA A 107 -11.36 -22.05 15.70
CA ALA A 107 -11.80 -23.17 14.88
C ALA A 107 -11.27 -24.52 15.40
N SER A 108 -10.01 -24.56 15.86
CA SER A 108 -9.38 -25.78 16.39
C SER A 108 -10.02 -26.22 17.71
N GLU A 109 -10.28 -25.27 18.62
CA GLU A 109 -10.97 -25.54 19.88
C GLU A 109 -12.41 -26.01 19.67
N ALA A 110 -13.15 -25.33 18.78
CA ALA A 110 -14.50 -25.75 18.42
C ALA A 110 -14.50 -27.18 17.85
N ALA A 111 -13.56 -27.52 16.96
CA ALA A 111 -13.43 -28.85 16.40
C ALA A 111 -13.06 -29.91 17.45
N PHE A 112 -12.12 -29.60 18.36
CA PHE A 112 -11.75 -30.50 19.45
C PHE A 112 -12.92 -30.83 20.36
N ASN A 113 -13.77 -29.83 20.66
CA ASN A 113 -14.98 -30.00 21.47
C ASN A 113 -16.04 -30.87 20.76
N LEU A 114 -16.04 -30.95 19.42
CA LEU A 114 -16.95 -31.83 18.67
C LEU A 114 -16.53 -33.30 18.70
N VAL A 115 -15.21 -33.57 18.78
CA VAL A 115 -14.65 -34.93 18.67
C VAL A 115 -14.31 -35.53 20.04
N SER A 116 -14.19 -34.70 21.07
CA SER A 116 -13.98 -35.17 22.44
C SER A 116 -15.20 -35.98 22.90
N PRO A 117 -15.03 -37.25 23.31
CA PRO A 117 -16.14 -38.04 23.82
C PRO A 117 -16.63 -37.36 25.09
N ALA A 118 -17.81 -36.74 25.01
CA ALA A 118 -18.54 -36.31 26.18
C ALA A 118 -18.68 -37.52 27.10
N GLY A 119 -17.97 -37.51 28.22
CA GLY A 119 -18.32 -38.35 29.35
C GLY A 119 -19.75 -37.98 29.72
N ASP A 120 -20.69 -38.85 29.34
CA ASP A 120 -22.07 -38.93 29.80
C ASP A 120 -22.77 -37.61 30.16
N GLY A 121 -23.52 -37.05 29.20
CA GLY A 121 -24.45 -35.95 29.46
C GLY A 121 -24.34 -34.82 28.46
N GLY A 122 -25.04 -34.95 27.34
CA GLY A 122 -25.30 -33.84 26.44
C GLY A 122 -26.06 -32.74 27.18
N HIS A 123 -25.35 -31.70 27.59
CA HIS A 123 -25.80 -30.33 27.82
C HIS A 123 -24.56 -29.45 27.77
N SER A 124 -24.72 -28.27 27.19
CA SER A 124 -23.76 -27.17 27.16
C SER A 124 -23.21 -26.90 28.56
N GLY A 125 -22.11 -27.58 28.92
CA GLY A 125 -21.38 -27.28 30.13
C GLY A 125 -20.75 -25.88 30.01
N PRO A 126 -20.37 -25.21 31.11
CA PRO A 126 -19.84 -23.84 31.12
C PRO A 126 -18.47 -23.64 30.44
N GLY A 127 -18.07 -24.50 29.50
CA GLY A 127 -16.73 -24.55 28.91
C GLY A 127 -16.67 -24.99 27.45
N SER A 128 -17.78 -25.04 26.70
CA SER A 128 -17.70 -25.25 25.25
C SER A 128 -17.36 -23.92 24.56
N THR A 129 -16.14 -23.79 24.01
CA THR A 129 -15.77 -22.61 23.22
C THR A 129 -16.65 -22.56 21.95
N PRO A 130 -17.52 -21.55 21.79
CA PRO A 130 -18.34 -21.44 20.58
C PRO A 130 -17.47 -21.03 19.39
N LEU A 131 -17.86 -21.47 18.18
CA LEU A 131 -17.27 -20.94 16.96
C LEU A 131 -17.77 -19.50 16.76
N TYR A 132 -16.85 -18.55 16.80
CA TYR A 132 -17.18 -17.13 16.70
C TYR A 132 -17.47 -16.73 15.26
N SER A 133 -18.47 -15.88 15.06
CA SER A 133 -18.67 -15.17 13.81
C SER A 133 -17.54 -14.15 13.58
N PRO A 134 -17.34 -13.67 12.33
CA PRO A 134 -16.33 -12.64 12.06
C PRO A 134 -16.50 -11.36 12.88
N SER A 135 -17.72 -11.02 13.30
CA SER A 135 -17.95 -9.84 14.15
C SER A 135 -17.58 -10.11 15.60
N GLU A 136 -17.89 -11.30 16.11
CA GLU A 136 -17.52 -11.69 17.47
C GLU A 136 -16.01 -11.81 17.62
N MET A 137 -15.32 -12.40 16.63
CA MET A 137 -13.86 -12.44 16.57
C MET A 137 -13.25 -11.04 16.67
N ARG A 138 -13.76 -10.07 15.89
CA ARG A 138 -13.26 -8.69 15.95
C ARG A 138 -13.47 -8.04 17.32
N ASN A 139 -14.61 -8.30 17.95
CA ASN A 139 -14.89 -7.79 19.28
C ASN A 139 -13.99 -8.46 20.35
N HIS A 140 -13.72 -9.76 20.20
CA HIS A 140 -12.86 -10.52 21.09
C HIS A 140 -11.41 -10.01 21.04
N GLU A 141 -10.92 -9.74 19.83
CA GLU A 141 -9.57 -9.21 19.58
C GLU A 141 -9.49 -7.67 19.67
N GLY A 142 -10.47 -7.01 20.30
CA GLY A 142 -10.57 -5.55 20.31
C GLY A 142 -9.31 -4.85 20.84
N LEU A 143 -8.70 -5.38 21.90
CA LEU A 143 -7.46 -4.83 22.46
C LEU A 143 -6.28 -4.93 21.48
N ASN A 144 -6.18 -6.02 20.71
CA ASN A 144 -5.14 -6.15 19.68
C ASN A 144 -5.36 -5.16 18.53
N TYR A 145 -6.62 -4.84 18.20
CA TYR A 145 -6.90 -3.75 17.27
C TYR A 145 -6.52 -2.37 17.81
N GLU A 146 -6.69 -2.11 19.10
CA GLU A 146 -6.25 -0.86 19.74
C GLU A 146 -4.73 -0.71 19.64
N VAL A 147 -3.97 -1.75 19.95
CA VAL A 147 -2.50 -1.75 19.83
C VAL A 147 -2.06 -1.60 18.37
N LEU A 148 -2.73 -2.29 17.43
CA LEU A 148 -2.45 -2.14 16.01
C LEU A 148 -2.65 -0.70 15.55
N GLN A 149 -3.74 -0.06 16.00
CA GLN A 149 -4.03 1.33 15.67
C GLN A 149 -2.96 2.27 16.24
N GLU A 150 -2.56 2.09 17.50
CA GLU A 150 -1.50 2.88 18.14
C GLU A 150 -0.18 2.80 17.35
N LYS A 151 0.24 1.59 16.95
CA LYS A 151 1.44 1.38 16.12
C LYS A 151 1.33 2.09 14.77
N MET A 152 0.18 2.00 14.11
CA MET A 152 -0.03 2.70 12.83
C MET A 152 0.04 4.22 13.02
N GLU A 153 -0.60 4.76 14.06
CA GLU A 153 -0.59 6.20 14.35
C GLU A 153 0.83 6.69 14.67
N GLU A 154 1.60 5.92 15.43
CA GLU A 154 3.01 6.22 15.70
C GLU A 154 3.79 6.38 14.39
N PHE A 155 3.71 5.41 13.46
CA PHE A 155 4.41 5.49 12.19
C PHE A 155 3.87 6.57 11.26
N MET A 156 2.57 6.87 11.31
CA MET A 156 1.98 7.99 10.56
C MET A 156 2.59 9.34 10.97
N HIS A 157 3.08 9.46 12.20
CA HIS A 157 3.71 10.67 12.73
C HIS A 157 5.24 10.67 12.66
N THR A 158 5.87 9.50 12.72
CA THR A 158 7.32 9.35 12.83
C THR A 158 8.01 9.04 11.50
N ASP A 159 7.33 8.37 10.57
CA ASP A 159 7.89 7.98 9.28
C ASP A 159 7.20 8.69 8.11
N LYS A 160 7.99 9.51 7.38
CA LYS A 160 7.48 10.34 6.27
C LYS A 160 6.98 9.48 5.11
N GLU A 161 7.67 8.38 4.80
CA GLU A 161 7.31 7.51 3.68
C GLU A 161 5.99 6.80 3.96
N PHE A 162 5.84 6.20 5.13
CA PHE A 162 4.60 5.57 5.58
C PHE A 162 3.43 6.56 5.57
N SER A 163 3.64 7.77 6.11
CA SER A 163 2.64 8.84 6.13
C SER A 163 2.20 9.26 4.73
N GLU A 164 3.15 9.38 3.81
CA GLU A 164 2.89 9.70 2.41
C GLU A 164 2.07 8.61 1.72
N ILE A 165 2.47 7.33 1.84
CA ILE A 165 1.76 6.17 1.29
C ILE A 165 0.31 6.11 1.82
N GLY A 166 0.12 6.33 3.13
CA GLY A 166 -1.20 6.39 3.76
C GLY A 166 -2.10 7.48 3.16
N SER A 167 -1.53 8.67 2.88
CA SER A 167 -2.26 9.78 2.23
C SER A 167 -2.76 9.39 0.83
N VAL A 168 -1.94 8.69 0.05
CA VAL A 168 -2.31 8.18 -1.29
C VAL A 168 -3.46 7.21 -1.18
N LEU A 169 -3.33 6.22 -0.29
CA LEU A 169 -4.28 5.15 -0.14
C LEU A 169 -5.65 5.72 0.23
N GLY A 170 -5.68 6.67 1.17
CA GLY A 170 -6.89 7.42 1.54
C GLY A 170 -7.53 8.14 0.35
N LYS A 171 -6.74 8.88 -0.44
CA LYS A 171 -7.23 9.58 -1.65
C LYS A 171 -7.80 8.62 -2.69
N LEU A 172 -7.14 7.49 -2.94
CA LEU A 172 -7.60 6.49 -3.91
C LEU A 172 -8.90 5.81 -3.46
N LYS A 173 -8.96 5.39 -2.19
CA LYS A 173 -10.17 4.79 -1.59
C LYS A 173 -11.35 5.77 -1.62
N TYR A 174 -11.13 7.04 -1.31
CA TYR A 174 -12.15 8.09 -1.43
C TYR A 174 -12.68 8.23 -2.87
N ARG A 175 -11.78 8.26 -3.87
CA ARG A 175 -12.18 8.33 -5.29
C ARG A 175 -12.98 7.10 -5.73
N LEU A 176 -12.64 5.91 -5.25
CA LEU A 176 -13.38 4.69 -5.55
C LEU A 176 -14.82 4.76 -5.01
N GLN A 177 -14.99 5.24 -3.77
CA GLN A 177 -16.30 5.38 -3.14
C GLN A 177 -17.19 6.37 -3.88
N ASN A 178 -16.65 7.52 -4.30
CA ASN A 178 -17.43 8.52 -5.03
C ASN A 178 -17.92 8.00 -6.38
N ARG A 179 -17.07 7.33 -7.17
CA ARG A 179 -17.51 6.71 -8.43
C ARG A 179 -18.57 5.64 -8.23
N LYS A 180 -18.51 4.88 -7.12
CA LYS A 180 -19.54 3.89 -6.78
C LYS A 180 -20.91 4.56 -6.54
N LYS A 181 -20.92 5.75 -5.93
CA LYS A 181 -22.16 6.53 -5.73
C LYS A 181 -22.73 7.08 -7.03
N GLU A 182 -21.89 7.50 -7.97
CA GLU A 182 -22.31 8.02 -9.28
C GLU A 182 -22.86 6.93 -10.23
N SER A 183 -22.51 5.66 -9.98
CA SER A 183 -22.94 4.52 -10.79
C SER A 183 -24.25 3.87 -10.29
N ASN A 184 -24.80 4.32 -9.16
CA ASN A 184 -26.05 3.84 -8.55
C ASN A 184 -27.15 4.88 -8.67
#